data_AF-A0A1B9NPD9-F1
#
_entry.id   AF-A0A1B9NPD9-F1
#
_cell.length_a   1.000
_cell.length_b   1.000
_cell.length_c   1.000
_cell.angle_alpha   90.00
_cell.angle_beta   90.00
_cell.angle_gamma   90.00
#
_symmetry.space_group_name_H-M   'P 1'
#
loop_
_entity.id
_entity.type
_entity.pdbx_description
1 polymer ?
#
loop_
_entity_poly.entity_id
_entity_poly.type
_entity_poly.pdbx_seq_one_letter_code
_entity_poly.pdbx_strand_id
1 'polypeptide(L)'
;MLKIITYQRWQSSYNYQYLVILFFVSTFSSVCVLLKSYCYNVKAILRHFILSLFLITCHIHYASALSATTTQVIHGSAPYLTFDGGVTKGNIQALLGIRLSDGREYVPKNGESNFYPNATVVDNYYTIELPSNADSFDGIQTLVPIPKMDNYSVIELSKIIGGNNLLDDDGDSYGNITGTLDAFLYDRNSDYLTRIVKSHSTDKLDLCSLYVLTLSIDDAQLSTQYGIPKARDFDHVSQTYYLKAKNGVRTCYASPPARYGGGEGPNWVRGLGFLVVNSHIPEENFPTTGSNGLSFHLGLGGVTPEQVIDANGTTVSAVSGSNSATLLLSTENSELKITLKGPSKASDKKKFSPSLFKLYADSNHSQLLYSFKIERWYLANPDDSGDGSYDEAQIFCDSLGSRYRIPSVGDYTNANSSDWHWGVPGQGNYNLRQVSYKSGERWIGGLFNEWGDFTYGSGRGDDWLDDEYWAADKFGVDASGGVRLNNGPYAYAITACVTP
;
A
#
# COMPACT_ATOMS: atom_id res chain seq x y z
N MET A 1 -78.36 -8.29 36.40
CA MET A 1 -77.34 -9.29 36.80
C MET A 1 -76.06 -8.96 36.05
N LEU A 2 -74.91 -8.92 36.73
CA LEU A 2 -73.54 -8.77 36.20
C LEU A 2 -73.15 -7.53 35.32
N LYS A 3 -72.06 -6.90 35.76
CA LYS A 3 -70.89 -6.41 34.98
C LYS A 3 -70.91 -5.10 34.13
N ILE A 4 -69.71 -4.49 34.17
CA ILE A 4 -69.02 -3.61 33.20
C ILE A 4 -69.20 -2.08 33.32
N ILE A 5 -68.03 -1.43 33.38
CA ILE A 5 -67.68 0.00 33.31
C ILE A 5 -66.83 0.08 32.02
N THR A 6 -66.94 1.03 31.09
CA THR A 6 -66.52 2.46 31.18
C THR A 6 -66.93 3.17 29.88
N TYR A 7 -67.02 4.51 29.86
CA TYR A 7 -66.86 5.28 28.61
C TYR A 7 -66.05 6.58 28.82
N GLN A 8 -65.71 7.26 27.73
CA GLN A 8 -64.59 8.19 27.61
C GLN A 8 -64.88 9.68 27.92
N ARG A 9 -63.97 10.32 28.68
CA ARG A 9 -63.20 11.55 28.34
C ARG A 9 -63.88 12.63 27.46
N TRP A 10 -64.15 13.82 28.02
CA TRP A 10 -63.65 15.12 27.48
C TRP A 10 -63.72 16.31 28.47
N GLN A 11 -63.32 17.51 28.01
CA GLN A 11 -63.17 18.79 28.76
C GLN A 11 -64.55 19.41 29.16
N SER A 12 -64.72 20.37 30.08
CA SER A 12 -63.90 21.58 30.38
C SER A 12 -64.22 22.24 31.75
N SER A 13 -63.36 23.18 32.18
CA SER A 13 -63.52 24.33 33.11
C SER A 13 -64.84 24.57 33.89
N TYR A 14 -64.74 24.89 35.21
CA TYR A 14 -65.05 26.23 35.78
C TYR A 14 -64.71 26.35 37.30
N ASN A 15 -64.70 27.58 37.84
CA ASN A 15 -64.47 27.97 39.25
C ASN A 15 -65.78 28.09 40.06
N TYR A 16 -65.79 27.76 41.36
CA TYR A 16 -66.55 28.39 42.48
C TYR A 16 -66.08 27.72 43.82
N GLN A 17 -65.41 28.43 44.75
CA GLN A 17 -65.89 29.20 45.92
C GLN A 17 -66.48 28.44 47.15
N TYR A 18 -65.84 28.67 48.30
CA TYR A 18 -66.36 28.90 49.68
C TYR A 18 -67.48 28.07 50.34
N LEU A 19 -67.20 27.58 51.56
CA LEU A 19 -68.08 27.63 52.75
C LEU A 19 -67.17 27.72 54.01
N VAL A 20 -67.00 28.90 54.65
CA VAL A 20 -67.78 29.49 55.78
C VAL A 20 -67.45 28.92 57.17
N ILE A 21 -67.07 29.82 58.09
CA ILE A 21 -67.65 30.03 59.44
C ILE A 21 -67.27 31.46 59.90
N LEU A 22 -68.20 32.19 60.53
CA LEU A 22 -68.00 33.53 61.13
C LEU A 22 -67.80 33.36 62.66
N PHE A 23 -67.18 34.25 63.45
CA PHE A 23 -67.56 35.63 63.83
C PHE A 23 -66.52 36.11 64.93
N PHE A 24 -66.58 37.22 65.69
CA PHE A 24 -67.52 38.35 65.94
C PHE A 24 -66.71 39.58 66.46
N VAL A 25 -67.32 40.77 66.47
CA VAL A 25 -66.92 42.03 67.16
C VAL A 25 -65.75 42.83 66.55
N SER A 26 -65.86 44.15 66.62
CA SER A 26 -64.99 45.19 66.05
C SER A 26 -64.65 46.27 67.08
N THR A 27 -63.73 47.19 66.73
CA THR A 27 -63.27 48.36 67.53
C THR A 27 -62.47 47.97 68.80
N PHE A 28 -61.43 48.70 69.23
CA PHE A 28 -61.15 50.13 69.10
C PHE A 28 -59.69 50.44 68.75
N SER A 29 -59.45 51.57 68.07
CA SER A 29 -58.14 52.23 68.02
C SER A 29 -58.12 53.37 69.03
N SER A 30 -57.28 53.30 70.06
CA SER A 30 -56.66 54.46 70.72
C SER A 30 -55.60 54.09 71.76
N VAL A 31 -54.44 54.76 71.64
CA VAL A 31 -53.60 55.31 72.72
C VAL A 31 -53.37 54.46 73.99
N CYS A 32 -52.24 53.76 73.98
CA CYS A 32 -51.08 53.95 74.89
C CYS A 32 -51.26 54.06 76.44
N VAL A 33 -50.28 53.47 77.14
CA VAL A 33 -49.95 53.62 78.58
C VAL A 33 -50.87 52.91 79.59
N LEU A 34 -50.50 51.66 79.93
CA LEU A 34 -50.54 51.13 81.30
C LEU A 34 -49.39 50.10 81.51
N LEU A 35 -48.31 50.59 82.13
CA LEU A 35 -47.18 49.92 82.80
C LEU A 35 -46.63 48.53 82.35
N LYS A 36 -45.37 48.58 81.89
CA LYS A 36 -44.20 47.86 82.46
C LYS A 36 -44.46 46.53 83.23
N SER A 37 -44.46 45.39 82.51
CA SER A 37 -44.03 44.11 83.13
C SER A 37 -43.57 43.01 82.14
N TYR A 38 -43.99 43.03 80.87
CA TYR A 38 -43.85 41.86 79.98
C TYR A 38 -42.69 41.87 78.95
N CYS A 39 -41.83 42.89 78.94
CA CYS A 39 -40.81 43.05 77.88
C CYS A 39 -39.64 42.04 77.93
N TYR A 40 -39.47 41.26 78.99
CA TYR A 40 -38.43 40.22 79.08
C TYR A 40 -38.82 38.89 78.40
N ASN A 41 -40.10 38.49 78.49
CA ASN A 41 -40.53 37.18 77.99
C ASN A 41 -40.62 37.11 76.46
N VAL A 42 -40.97 38.21 75.78
CA VAL A 42 -41.08 38.22 74.31
C VAL A 42 -39.75 37.89 73.63
N LYS A 43 -38.62 38.40 74.14
CA LYS A 43 -37.28 38.05 73.62
C LYS A 43 -36.93 36.58 73.88
N ALA A 44 -37.30 36.03 75.03
CA ALA A 44 -37.05 34.62 75.35
C ALA A 44 -37.86 33.68 74.45
N ILE A 45 -39.16 33.97 74.25
CA ILE A 45 -40.06 33.21 73.39
C ILE A 45 -39.59 33.27 71.93
N LEU A 46 -39.25 34.46 71.41
CA LEU A 46 -38.74 34.61 70.05
C LEU A 46 -37.43 33.82 69.85
N ARG A 47 -36.53 33.79 70.84
CA ARG A 47 -35.30 33.00 70.78
C ARG A 47 -35.57 31.49 70.75
N HIS A 48 -36.55 31.01 71.52
CA HIS A 48 -36.98 29.61 71.47
C HIS A 48 -37.64 29.26 70.13
N PHE A 49 -38.46 30.15 69.58
CA PHE A 49 -39.14 29.94 68.30
C PHE A 49 -38.16 29.92 67.12
N ILE A 50 -37.12 30.77 67.14
CA ILE A 50 -36.03 30.73 66.16
C ILE A 50 -35.20 29.45 66.33
N LEU A 51 -34.90 29.03 67.56
CA LEU A 51 -34.12 27.81 67.81
C LEU A 51 -34.88 26.54 67.41
N SER A 52 -36.19 26.45 67.69
CA SER A 52 -37.01 25.32 67.27
C SER A 52 -37.22 25.30 65.75
N LEU A 53 -37.43 26.46 65.11
CA LEU A 53 -37.48 26.55 63.65
C LEU A 53 -36.16 26.11 63.01
N PHE A 54 -35.02 26.53 63.57
CA PHE A 54 -33.68 26.12 63.12
C PHE A 54 -33.48 24.61 63.25
N LEU A 55 -33.80 24.03 64.42
CA LEU A 55 -33.74 22.58 64.64
C LEU A 55 -34.64 21.80 63.67
N ILE A 56 -35.87 22.27 63.42
CA ILE A 56 -36.78 21.69 62.42
C ILE A 56 -36.15 21.75 61.02
N THR A 57 -35.57 22.88 60.61
CA THR A 57 -34.88 22.97 59.31
C THR A 57 -33.64 22.10 59.21
N CYS A 58 -32.89 21.89 60.30
CA CYS A 58 -31.76 20.96 60.34
C CYS A 58 -32.20 19.49 60.19
N HIS A 59 -33.33 19.09 60.80
CA HIS A 59 -33.86 17.73 60.64
C HIS A 59 -34.40 17.44 59.24
N ILE A 60 -34.83 18.46 58.49
CA ILE A 60 -35.30 18.33 57.10
C ILE A 60 -34.12 18.13 56.11
N HIS A 61 -32.88 18.47 56.50
CA HIS A 61 -31.68 18.32 55.66
C HIS A 61 -30.91 17.00 55.89
N TYR A 62 -31.56 15.97 56.44
CA TYR A 62 -31.18 14.60 56.10
C TYR A 62 -31.57 14.33 54.64
N ALA A 63 -30.65 14.68 53.74
CA ALA A 63 -30.64 14.17 52.37
C ALA A 63 -30.33 12.67 52.39
N SER A 64 -31.32 11.87 52.80
CA SER A 64 -31.32 10.43 52.65
C SER A 64 -31.12 10.12 51.17
N ALA A 65 -29.92 9.68 50.80
CA ALA A 65 -29.60 9.28 49.43
C ALA A 65 -30.60 8.21 49.00
N LEU A 66 -31.47 8.56 48.05
CA LEU A 66 -32.67 7.77 47.76
C LEU A 66 -32.28 6.56 46.91
N SER A 67 -31.84 5.48 47.57
CA SER A 67 -31.49 4.22 46.92
C SER A 67 -32.76 3.53 46.40
N ALA A 68 -33.23 3.99 45.23
CA ALA A 68 -34.40 3.47 44.55
C ALA A 68 -34.10 2.09 43.94
N THR A 69 -34.12 1.04 44.76
CA THR A 69 -34.02 -0.34 44.28
C THR A 69 -35.31 -0.72 43.55
N THR A 70 -35.26 -0.82 42.22
CA THR A 70 -36.38 -1.28 41.41
C THR A 70 -36.61 -2.78 41.62
N THR A 71 -37.88 -3.21 41.65
CA THR A 71 -38.27 -4.63 41.74
C THR A 71 -38.29 -5.34 40.38
N GLN A 72 -38.06 -4.59 39.30
CA GLN A 72 -37.88 -5.05 37.93
C GLN A 72 -36.57 -4.49 37.41
N VAL A 73 -35.97 -5.16 36.43
CA VAL A 73 -34.72 -4.68 35.81
C VAL A 73 -35.03 -3.48 34.90
N ILE A 74 -34.10 -2.53 34.85
CA ILE A 74 -34.21 -1.36 33.97
C ILE A 74 -34.04 -1.86 32.53
N HIS A 75 -35.11 -1.77 31.73
CA HIS A 75 -35.04 -1.95 30.29
C HIS A 75 -34.69 -0.60 29.66
N GLY A 76 -33.58 -0.55 28.94
CA GLY A 76 -32.99 0.67 28.41
C GLY A 76 -32.65 0.54 26.94
N SER A 77 -31.65 1.31 26.52
CA SER A 77 -31.00 1.19 25.22
C SER A 77 -29.70 0.38 25.34
N ALA A 78 -28.92 0.33 24.25
CA ALA A 78 -27.57 -0.21 24.25
C ALA A 78 -26.57 0.95 24.13
N PRO A 79 -25.45 0.94 24.87
CA PRO A 79 -24.48 2.02 24.82
C PRO A 79 -23.87 2.15 23.43
N TYR A 80 -23.51 3.38 23.07
CA TYR A 80 -22.99 3.71 21.73
C TYR A 80 -21.90 4.78 21.78
N LEU A 81 -21.06 4.79 20.75
CA LEU A 81 -20.06 5.83 20.53
C LEU A 81 -20.70 7.08 19.89
N THR A 82 -20.16 8.25 20.22
CA THR A 82 -20.41 9.51 19.51
C THR A 82 -19.10 10.29 19.35
N PHE A 83 -18.99 11.02 18.24
CA PHE A 83 -17.85 11.91 17.95
C PHE A 83 -18.29 13.36 17.74
N ASP A 84 -19.54 13.68 18.11
CA ASP A 84 -20.17 15.00 17.95
C ASP A 84 -20.93 15.47 19.20
N GLY A 85 -20.75 14.79 20.34
CA GLY A 85 -21.41 15.13 21.60
C GLY A 85 -22.85 14.62 21.73
N GLY A 86 -23.22 13.61 20.94
CA GLY A 86 -24.52 12.93 20.99
C GLY A 86 -25.53 13.39 19.94
N VAL A 87 -25.08 14.12 18.91
CA VAL A 87 -25.93 14.51 17.77
C VAL A 87 -26.14 13.32 16.82
N THR A 88 -25.14 12.44 16.68
CA THR A 88 -25.22 11.18 15.94
C THR A 88 -24.58 10.01 16.69
N LYS A 89 -25.02 8.79 16.33
CA LYS A 89 -24.42 7.54 16.80
C LYS A 89 -23.27 7.17 15.86
N GLY A 90 -22.04 7.32 16.34
CA GLY A 90 -20.82 7.05 15.60
C GLY A 90 -20.53 5.55 15.42
N ASN A 91 -19.66 5.26 14.46
CA ASN A 91 -19.16 3.92 14.18
C ASN A 91 -17.69 3.80 14.60
N ILE A 92 -17.31 2.68 15.22
CA ILE A 92 -15.94 2.43 15.69
C ILE A 92 -14.90 2.45 14.56
N GLN A 93 -15.32 2.19 13.31
CA GLN A 93 -14.49 2.35 12.11
C GLN A 93 -13.91 3.77 11.94
N ALA A 94 -14.48 4.79 12.58
CA ALA A 94 -13.96 6.16 12.56
C ALA A 94 -12.56 6.33 13.19
N LEU A 95 -12.13 5.37 14.02
CA LEU A 95 -10.80 5.39 14.64
C LEU A 95 -9.69 4.87 13.71
N LEU A 96 -10.06 4.22 12.60
CA LEU A 96 -9.15 3.64 11.61
C LEU A 96 -8.67 4.65 10.56
N GLY A 97 -8.92 5.95 10.74
CA GLY A 97 -8.55 6.99 9.78
C GLY A 97 -7.06 7.37 9.83
N ILE A 98 -6.57 7.99 8.75
CA ILE A 98 -5.23 8.58 8.67
C ILE A 98 -5.28 10.04 8.18
N ARG A 99 -4.34 10.87 8.64
CA ARG A 99 -4.08 12.22 8.10
C ARG A 99 -2.62 12.34 7.66
N LEU A 100 -2.37 12.91 6.48
CA LEU A 100 -1.03 13.17 5.95
C LEU A 100 -0.55 14.58 6.30
N SER A 101 0.77 14.80 6.23
CA SER A 101 1.41 16.08 6.54
C SER A 101 1.06 17.25 5.60
N ASP A 102 0.43 16.97 4.45
CA ASP A 102 -0.16 17.97 3.56
C ASP A 102 -1.64 18.28 3.85
N GLY A 103 -2.21 17.68 4.91
CA GLY A 103 -3.58 17.88 5.33
C GLY A 103 -4.61 16.97 4.66
N ARG A 104 -4.21 16.09 3.74
CA ARG A 104 -5.13 15.07 3.20
C ARG A 104 -5.53 14.06 4.27
N GLU A 105 -6.79 13.65 4.24
CA GLU A 105 -7.41 12.74 5.21
C GLU A 105 -8.05 11.56 4.49
N TYR A 106 -7.94 10.36 5.05
CA TYR A 106 -8.50 9.13 4.46
C TYR A 106 -9.12 8.24 5.55
N VAL A 107 -10.31 7.69 5.29
CA VAL A 107 -11.05 6.82 6.24
C VAL A 107 -11.61 5.59 5.52
N PRO A 108 -11.85 4.46 6.22
CA PRO A 108 -12.66 3.38 5.67
C PRO A 108 -14.10 3.84 5.41
N LYS A 109 -14.84 3.07 4.60
CA LYS A 109 -16.29 3.20 4.49
C LYS A 109 -16.97 3.07 5.86
N ASN A 110 -17.89 3.99 6.16
CA ASN A 110 -18.54 4.19 7.46
C ASN A 110 -17.60 4.70 8.59
N GLY A 111 -16.41 5.20 8.25
CA GLY A 111 -15.46 5.85 9.17
C GLY A 111 -15.58 7.39 9.21
N GLU A 112 -16.51 7.96 8.46
CA GLU A 112 -16.77 9.40 8.39
C GLU A 112 -17.10 9.98 9.78
N SER A 113 -16.32 10.95 10.26
CA SER A 113 -16.46 11.55 11.59
C SER A 113 -15.72 12.89 11.74
N ASN A 114 -15.99 13.61 12.84
CA ASN A 114 -15.31 14.87 13.17
C ASN A 114 -13.80 14.75 13.43
N PHE A 115 -13.24 13.53 13.57
CA PHE A 115 -11.78 13.35 13.66
C PHE A 115 -11.09 13.65 12.33
N TYR A 116 -11.78 13.40 11.21
CA TYR A 116 -11.30 13.54 9.83
C TYR A 116 -12.39 14.22 8.97
N PRO A 117 -12.68 15.51 9.22
CA PRO A 117 -13.84 16.20 8.65
C PRO A 117 -13.77 16.43 7.13
N ASN A 118 -12.62 16.24 6.50
CA ASN A 118 -12.42 16.36 5.06
C ASN A 118 -11.96 15.04 4.41
N ALA A 119 -12.24 13.90 5.06
CA ALA A 119 -11.74 12.61 4.64
C ALA A 119 -12.25 12.14 3.27
N THR A 120 -11.35 11.57 2.48
CA THR A 120 -11.69 10.72 1.34
C THR A 120 -11.98 9.31 1.85
N VAL A 121 -13.19 8.81 1.59
CA VAL A 121 -13.55 7.42 1.89
C VAL A 121 -12.83 6.50 0.91
N VAL A 122 -12.12 5.48 1.42
CA VAL A 122 -11.35 4.51 0.64
C VAL A 122 -11.73 3.07 0.99
N ASP A 123 -11.23 2.13 0.19
CA ASP A 123 -11.35 0.69 0.38
C ASP A 123 -9.99 0.04 0.72
N ASN A 124 -9.95 -1.29 0.80
CA ASN A 124 -8.73 -2.07 1.06
C ASN A 124 -7.89 -2.35 -0.20
N TYR A 125 -7.97 -1.49 -1.23
CA TYR A 125 -7.18 -1.58 -2.47
C TYR A 125 -6.61 -0.23 -2.93
N TYR A 126 -7.19 0.89 -2.47
CA TYR A 126 -6.75 2.24 -2.83
C TYR A 126 -5.28 2.51 -2.47
N THR A 127 -4.53 3.06 -3.42
CA THR A 127 -3.12 3.45 -3.23
C THR A 127 -3.00 4.95 -3.06
N ILE A 128 -2.42 5.37 -1.94
CA ILE A 128 -2.20 6.76 -1.55
C ILE A 128 -0.78 7.15 -1.93
N GLU A 129 -0.64 8.15 -2.80
CA GLU A 129 0.63 8.83 -3.00
C GLU A 129 0.92 9.74 -1.80
N LEU A 130 2.08 9.53 -1.16
CA LEU A 130 2.55 10.36 -0.07
C LEU A 130 2.95 11.77 -0.57
N PRO A 131 2.99 12.79 0.31
CA PRO A 131 3.43 14.13 -0.05
C PRO A 131 4.86 14.13 -0.62
N SER A 132 5.17 15.03 -1.57
CA SER A 132 6.50 15.08 -2.19
C SER A 132 7.64 15.50 -1.22
N ASN A 133 7.30 15.91 0.00
CA ASN A 133 8.22 16.21 1.09
C ASN A 133 8.23 15.14 2.21
N ALA A 134 7.57 14.00 2.00
CA ALA A 134 7.61 12.87 2.92
C ALA A 134 8.83 12.00 2.63
N ASP A 135 9.82 12.06 3.52
CA ASP A 135 11.02 11.22 3.50
C ASP A 135 10.90 9.99 4.43
N SER A 136 9.98 10.03 5.39
CA SER A 136 9.70 9.00 6.41
C SER A 136 8.19 8.88 6.68
N PHE A 137 7.80 7.89 7.49
CA PHE A 137 6.40 7.72 7.94
C PHE A 137 5.96 8.73 9.02
N ASP A 138 6.86 9.54 9.58
CA ASP A 138 6.53 10.52 10.64
C ASP A 138 5.53 11.60 10.17
N GLY A 139 5.38 11.77 8.86
CA GLY A 139 4.37 12.61 8.23
C GLY A 139 2.96 12.02 8.17
N ILE A 140 2.73 10.84 8.76
CA ILE A 140 1.42 10.16 8.81
C ILE A 140 0.90 10.16 10.26
N GLN A 141 -0.30 10.69 10.46
CA GLN A 141 -0.97 10.77 11.75
C GLN A 141 -2.10 9.76 11.86
N THR A 142 -2.09 9.02 12.97
CA THR A 142 -3.03 7.96 13.36
C THR A 142 -3.32 8.07 14.86
N LEU A 143 -4.44 7.49 15.32
CA LEU A 143 -4.79 7.48 16.76
C LEU A 143 -3.96 6.48 17.58
N VAL A 144 -3.35 5.50 16.90
CA VAL A 144 -2.29 4.60 17.41
C VAL A 144 -0.94 5.07 16.84
N PRO A 145 0.19 4.99 17.56
CA PRO A 145 1.50 5.32 16.99
C PRO A 145 1.84 4.46 15.77
N ILE A 146 2.44 5.05 14.74
CA ILE A 146 2.94 4.30 13.57
C ILE A 146 4.10 3.39 14.03
N PRO A 147 4.03 2.07 13.77
CA PRO A 147 5.11 1.16 14.14
C PRO A 147 6.33 1.30 13.23
N LYS A 148 7.45 0.72 13.66
CA LYS A 148 8.59 0.45 12.76
C LYS A 148 8.21 -0.63 11.74
N MET A 149 8.96 -0.65 10.63
CA MET A 149 8.84 -1.66 9.58
C MET A 149 8.89 -3.09 10.15
N ASP A 150 8.04 -3.97 9.61
CA ASP A 150 7.87 -5.37 9.98
C ASP A 150 7.50 -5.58 11.47
N ASN A 151 6.82 -4.61 12.09
CA ASN A 151 6.46 -4.62 13.51
C ASN A 151 5.06 -4.03 13.79
N TYR A 152 4.56 -4.25 15.01
CA TYR A 152 3.25 -3.81 15.49
C TYR A 152 3.35 -2.61 16.45
N SER A 153 2.24 -1.88 16.61
CA SER A 153 2.00 -0.93 17.69
C SER A 153 0.54 -1.03 18.14
N VAL A 154 0.32 -0.93 19.46
CA VAL A 154 -0.92 -1.32 20.15
C VAL A 154 -1.30 -0.24 21.14
N ILE A 155 -2.57 0.16 21.19
CA ILE A 155 -3.10 1.07 22.21
C ILE A 155 -4.51 0.67 22.64
N GLU A 156 -4.78 0.71 23.95
CA GLU A 156 -6.12 0.43 24.50
C GLU A 156 -7.10 1.54 24.11
N LEU A 157 -8.30 1.19 23.66
CA LEU A 157 -9.32 2.16 23.21
C LEU A 157 -9.70 3.17 24.29
N SER A 158 -9.62 2.80 25.57
CA SER A 158 -9.85 3.66 26.74
C SER A 158 -8.84 4.81 26.89
N LYS A 159 -7.73 4.79 26.16
CA LYS A 159 -6.76 5.90 26.07
C LYS A 159 -7.03 6.87 24.91
N ILE A 160 -7.85 6.46 23.95
CA ILE A 160 -8.27 7.28 22.80
C ILE A 160 -9.65 7.91 23.06
N ILE A 161 -10.59 7.10 23.54
CA ILE A 161 -12.00 7.46 23.70
C ILE A 161 -12.25 7.84 25.16
N GLY A 162 -12.52 9.13 25.40
CA GLY A 162 -12.92 9.63 26.72
C GLY A 162 -14.40 9.36 27.02
N GLY A 163 -14.78 9.40 28.30
CA GLY A 163 -16.15 9.10 28.74
C GLY A 163 -17.26 9.92 28.05
N ASN A 164 -16.96 11.15 27.62
CA ASN A 164 -17.90 12.03 26.89
C ASN A 164 -18.25 11.52 25.47
N ASN A 165 -17.51 10.53 24.95
CA ASN A 165 -17.76 9.88 23.67
C ASN A 165 -18.59 8.60 23.79
N LEU A 166 -18.96 8.19 25.01
CA LEU A 166 -19.86 7.07 25.29
C LEU A 166 -21.19 7.62 25.81
N LEU A 167 -22.29 7.24 25.18
CA LEU A 167 -23.65 7.63 25.60
C LEU A 167 -24.60 6.45 25.59
N ASP A 168 -25.70 6.61 26.32
CA ASP A 168 -26.88 5.75 26.29
C ASP A 168 -28.14 6.64 26.26
N ASP A 169 -29.22 6.22 25.60
CA ASP A 169 -30.41 7.08 25.39
C ASP A 169 -31.29 7.22 26.65
N ASP A 170 -31.07 6.39 27.67
CA ASP A 170 -31.78 6.40 28.95
C ASP A 170 -31.12 7.29 30.03
N GLY A 171 -29.95 7.87 29.72
CA GLY A 171 -29.25 8.84 30.58
C GLY A 171 -28.24 8.23 31.55
N ASP A 172 -27.87 6.97 31.36
CA ASP A 172 -26.85 6.30 32.18
C ASP A 172 -25.50 7.05 32.12
N SER A 173 -25.02 7.48 33.29
CA SER A 173 -23.76 8.22 33.42
C SER A 173 -22.60 7.24 33.63
N TYR A 174 -21.46 7.51 32.99
CA TYR A 174 -20.22 6.71 33.03
C TYR A 174 -20.31 5.35 32.31
N GLY A 175 -20.07 5.38 31.00
CA GLY A 175 -19.68 4.19 30.24
C GLY A 175 -18.16 3.90 30.33
N ASN A 176 -17.78 2.65 30.07
CA ASN A 176 -16.40 2.19 29.88
C ASN A 176 -16.23 1.48 28.53
N ILE A 177 -15.01 1.51 27.97
CA ILE A 177 -14.64 0.80 26.74
C ILE A 177 -13.42 -0.09 26.96
N THR A 178 -13.47 -1.31 26.43
CA THR A 178 -12.32 -2.24 26.31
C THR A 178 -12.01 -2.50 24.84
N GLY A 179 -10.89 -3.19 24.57
CA GLY A 179 -10.37 -3.49 23.23
C GLY A 179 -9.14 -2.65 22.88
N THR A 180 -8.50 -2.99 21.77
CA THR A 180 -7.31 -2.31 21.23
C THR A 180 -7.59 -1.62 19.89
N LEU A 181 -6.79 -0.61 19.58
CA LEU A 181 -6.53 -0.13 18.22
C LEU A 181 -5.07 -0.48 17.91
N ASP A 182 -4.88 -1.30 16.88
CA ASP A 182 -3.59 -1.87 16.52
C ASP A 182 -3.16 -1.38 15.13
N ALA A 183 -1.85 -1.24 14.94
CA ALA A 183 -1.22 -0.87 13.68
C ALA A 183 -0.11 -1.85 13.33
N PHE A 184 -0.04 -2.23 12.06
CA PHE A 184 1.03 -3.04 11.48
C PHE A 184 1.52 -2.40 10.17
N LEU A 185 2.84 -2.28 10.01
CA LEU A 185 3.48 -1.67 8.84
C LEU A 185 4.52 -2.62 8.24
N TYR A 186 4.38 -2.94 6.97
CA TYR A 186 5.37 -3.72 6.21
C TYR A 186 5.54 -3.19 4.79
N ASP A 187 6.65 -3.53 4.14
CA ASP A 187 6.82 -3.34 2.69
C ASP A 187 6.41 -4.61 1.96
N ARG A 188 5.41 -4.51 1.08
CA ARG A 188 4.93 -5.63 0.25
C ARG A 188 6.01 -6.15 -0.70
N ASN A 189 7.00 -5.35 -1.02
CA ASN A 189 8.13 -5.72 -1.89
C ASN A 189 9.31 -6.29 -1.08
N SER A 190 9.22 -6.38 0.25
CA SER A 190 10.36 -6.75 1.12
C SER A 190 10.91 -8.16 0.88
N ASP A 191 10.08 -9.18 0.66
CA ASP A 191 10.54 -10.54 0.34
C ASP A 191 11.43 -10.60 -0.92
N TYR A 192 11.32 -9.60 -1.80
CA TYR A 192 12.13 -9.46 -3.01
C TYR A 192 13.30 -8.49 -2.84
N LEU A 193 13.11 -7.40 -2.08
CA LEU A 193 14.12 -6.36 -1.82
C LEU A 193 15.12 -6.72 -0.70
N THR A 194 14.79 -7.70 0.15
CA THR A 194 15.59 -8.22 1.28
C THR A 194 17.04 -8.52 0.93
N ARG A 195 17.32 -9.03 -0.27
CA ARG A 195 18.68 -9.44 -0.69
C ARG A 195 19.68 -8.29 -0.86
N ILE A 196 19.21 -7.06 -1.14
CA ILE A 196 20.09 -5.93 -1.51
C ILE A 196 19.72 -4.66 -0.74
N VAL A 197 18.44 -4.29 -0.67
CA VAL A 197 18.01 -2.95 -0.22
C VAL A 197 17.84 -2.83 1.30
N LYS A 198 17.58 -3.92 2.04
CA LYS A 198 17.55 -3.92 3.54
C LYS A 198 18.92 -3.62 4.19
N SER A 199 19.96 -3.31 3.40
CA SER A 199 21.23 -2.71 3.83
C SER A 199 21.14 -1.20 4.10
N HIS A 200 20.09 -0.52 3.62
CA HIS A 200 19.86 0.91 3.77
C HIS A 200 18.75 1.18 4.79
N SER A 201 18.86 2.29 5.53
CA SER A 201 18.06 2.60 6.74
C SER A 201 16.55 2.45 6.53
N THR A 202 15.89 1.71 7.43
CA THR A 202 14.42 1.51 7.49
C THR A 202 13.63 2.80 7.76
N ASP A 203 14.33 3.89 8.01
CA ASP A 203 13.79 5.20 8.41
C ASP A 203 13.51 6.11 7.19
N LYS A 204 13.84 5.65 5.97
CA LYS A 204 13.58 6.35 4.71
C LYS A 204 12.65 5.60 3.77
N LEU A 205 11.81 6.34 3.08
CA LEU A 205 10.90 5.85 2.04
C LEU A 205 11.64 5.63 0.70
N ASP A 206 11.45 4.46 0.08
CA ASP A 206 11.92 4.13 -1.27
C ASP A 206 10.78 4.27 -2.28
N LEU A 207 11.06 4.91 -3.42
CA LEU A 207 10.18 5.03 -4.59
C LEU A 207 9.79 3.66 -5.20
N CYS A 208 10.55 2.61 -4.89
CA CYS A 208 10.41 1.26 -5.42
C CYS A 208 9.75 0.25 -4.46
N SER A 209 9.44 0.67 -3.24
CA SER A 209 8.65 -0.10 -2.26
C SER A 209 7.15 0.16 -2.43
N LEU A 210 6.33 -0.72 -1.86
CA LEU A 210 4.90 -0.47 -1.69
C LEU A 210 4.52 -0.81 -0.26
N TYR A 211 4.46 0.22 0.57
CA TYR A 211 4.21 0.06 2.00
C TYR A 211 2.74 -0.19 2.26
N VAL A 212 2.46 -1.04 3.25
CA VAL A 212 1.12 -1.44 3.64
C VAL A 212 0.96 -1.19 5.13
N LEU A 213 0.12 -0.22 5.46
CA LEU A 213 -0.29 0.10 6.82
C LEU A 213 -1.67 -0.50 7.06
N THR A 214 -1.77 -1.56 7.85
CA THR A 214 -3.05 -2.09 8.32
C THR A 214 -3.33 -1.55 9.72
N LEU A 215 -4.52 -0.99 9.91
CA LEU A 215 -5.08 -0.64 11.21
C LEU A 215 -6.22 -1.61 11.52
N SER A 216 -6.28 -2.16 12.74
CA SER A 216 -7.39 -3.00 13.21
C SER A 216 -7.88 -2.63 14.59
N ILE A 217 -9.12 -3.00 14.88
CA ILE A 217 -9.75 -2.84 16.20
C ILE A 217 -10.29 -4.20 16.62
N ASP A 218 -9.87 -4.61 17.82
CA ASP A 218 -9.98 -5.98 18.32
C ASP A 218 -10.47 -5.99 19.77
N ASP A 219 -11.25 -7.02 20.15
CA ASP A 219 -11.90 -7.20 21.46
C ASP A 219 -12.67 -5.96 22.01
N ALA A 220 -13.28 -5.20 21.10
CA ALA A 220 -13.94 -3.93 21.42
C ALA A 220 -15.35 -4.12 22.03
N GLN A 221 -15.52 -3.67 23.28
CA GLN A 221 -16.81 -3.70 23.99
C GLN A 221 -17.06 -2.37 24.72
N LEU A 222 -18.25 -1.81 24.53
CA LEU A 222 -18.82 -0.76 25.38
C LEU A 222 -19.59 -1.38 26.54
N SER A 223 -19.54 -0.74 27.71
CA SER A 223 -20.34 -1.12 28.87
C SER A 223 -20.82 0.10 29.66
N THR A 224 -22.03 0.04 30.21
CA THR A 224 -22.64 1.02 31.11
C THR A 224 -22.82 0.43 32.51
N GLN A 225 -23.10 1.28 33.51
CA GLN A 225 -23.23 0.82 34.90
C GLN A 225 -24.57 0.10 35.15
N TYR A 226 -25.63 0.52 34.44
CA TYR A 226 -26.98 -0.03 34.53
C TYR A 226 -27.53 -0.35 33.12
N GLY A 227 -28.84 -0.22 32.91
CA GLY A 227 -29.51 -0.56 31.65
C GLY A 227 -29.63 -2.06 31.34
N ILE A 228 -30.50 -2.39 30.38
CA ILE A 228 -30.47 -3.64 29.61
C ILE A 228 -30.75 -3.28 28.15
N PRO A 229 -29.85 -3.62 27.21
CA PRO A 229 -28.56 -4.28 27.41
C PRO A 229 -27.43 -3.33 27.87
N LYS A 230 -26.90 -3.54 29.09
CA LYS A 230 -25.78 -2.79 29.72
C LYS A 230 -24.43 -2.79 28.98
N ALA A 231 -24.36 -3.40 27.80
CA ALA A 231 -23.13 -3.63 27.07
C ALA A 231 -23.40 -3.83 25.58
N ARG A 232 -22.41 -3.49 24.77
CA ARG A 232 -22.42 -3.66 23.32
C ARG A 232 -21.03 -4.04 22.83
N ASP A 233 -20.93 -5.25 22.31
CA ASP A 233 -19.76 -5.74 21.57
C ASP A 233 -19.71 -5.14 20.16
N PHE A 234 -18.50 -5.10 19.59
CA PHE A 234 -18.23 -4.71 18.21
C PHE A 234 -17.43 -5.83 17.54
N ASP A 235 -17.80 -6.18 16.30
CA ASP A 235 -17.02 -7.11 15.49
C ASP A 235 -15.62 -6.54 15.20
N HIS A 236 -14.64 -7.41 14.93
CA HIS A 236 -13.34 -7.00 14.40
C HIS A 236 -13.53 -6.15 13.15
N VAL A 237 -12.89 -4.98 13.11
CA VAL A 237 -12.84 -4.12 11.93
C VAL A 237 -11.41 -3.72 11.61
N SER A 238 -11.06 -3.72 10.33
CA SER A 238 -9.74 -3.35 9.86
C SER A 238 -9.78 -2.61 8.52
N GLN A 239 -8.79 -1.74 8.32
CA GLN A 239 -8.57 -0.97 7.10
C GLN A 239 -7.09 -1.05 6.73
N THR A 240 -6.82 -1.25 5.45
CA THR A 240 -5.47 -1.40 4.89
C THR A 240 -5.19 -0.29 3.89
N TYR A 241 -4.14 0.47 4.13
CA TYR A 241 -3.69 1.58 3.31
C TYR A 241 -2.41 1.21 2.57
N TYR A 242 -2.43 1.30 1.24
CA TYR A 242 -1.21 1.20 0.43
C TYR A 242 -0.60 2.58 0.26
N LEU A 243 0.68 2.74 0.60
CA LEU A 243 1.38 4.02 0.65
C LEU A 243 2.57 3.96 -0.32
N LYS A 244 2.59 4.87 -1.32
CA LYS A 244 3.69 4.99 -2.29
C LYS A 244 4.43 6.31 -2.12
N ALA A 245 5.75 6.27 -2.08
CA ALA A 245 6.61 7.45 -1.99
C ALA A 245 6.60 8.28 -3.29
N LYS A 246 6.84 9.59 -3.16
CA LYS A 246 6.76 10.56 -4.28
C LYS A 246 7.96 11.52 -4.40
N ASN A 247 8.91 11.49 -3.45
CA ASN A 247 10.07 12.38 -3.48
C ASN A 247 11.21 11.81 -4.37
N GLY A 248 11.66 12.59 -5.36
CA GLY A 248 12.70 12.19 -6.32
C GLY A 248 12.19 11.37 -7.51
N VAL A 249 13.12 10.80 -8.29
CA VAL A 249 12.84 9.93 -9.46
C VAL A 249 13.77 8.72 -9.46
N ARG A 250 13.27 7.55 -9.87
CA ARG A 250 14.06 6.31 -9.93
C ARG A 250 13.49 5.29 -10.93
N THR A 251 14.35 4.61 -11.66
CA THR A 251 14.02 3.30 -12.27
C THR A 251 14.22 2.22 -11.23
N CYS A 252 13.19 1.39 -11.02
CA CYS A 252 13.18 0.34 -10.02
C CYS A 252 13.56 -1.02 -10.60
N TYR A 253 12.94 -1.38 -11.73
CA TYR A 253 13.11 -2.66 -12.40
C TYR A 253 13.21 -2.49 -13.91
N ALA A 254 14.01 -3.34 -14.56
CA ALA A 254 14.00 -3.53 -16.00
C ALA A 254 13.47 -4.93 -16.33
N SER A 255 12.37 -4.98 -17.08
CA SER A 255 11.43 -6.11 -17.11
C SER A 255 11.30 -6.67 -18.54
N PRO A 256 12.06 -7.71 -18.89
CA PRO A 256 11.89 -8.41 -20.17
C PRO A 256 10.51 -9.11 -20.26
N PRO A 257 10.09 -9.60 -21.44
CA PRO A 257 8.76 -10.19 -21.63
C PRO A 257 8.52 -11.41 -20.73
N ALA A 258 9.50 -12.31 -20.65
CA ALA A 258 9.46 -13.45 -19.74
C ALA A 258 9.83 -13.03 -18.31
N ARG A 259 8.83 -12.65 -17.49
CA ARG A 259 8.97 -12.34 -16.04
C ARG A 259 8.96 -13.58 -15.14
N TYR A 260 8.79 -14.76 -15.73
CA TYR A 260 8.84 -16.08 -15.11
C TYR A 260 9.81 -16.98 -15.91
N GLY A 261 10.15 -18.16 -15.37
CA GLY A 261 11.15 -19.05 -15.96
C GLY A 261 12.59 -18.70 -15.57
N GLY A 262 13.45 -19.73 -15.57
CA GLY A 262 14.82 -19.68 -15.06
C GLY A 262 14.94 -19.67 -13.53
N GLY A 263 16.16 -19.90 -13.04
CA GLY A 263 16.51 -19.73 -11.63
C GLY A 263 16.77 -18.26 -11.27
N GLU A 264 16.66 -17.92 -9.99
CA GLU A 264 16.75 -16.54 -9.50
C GLU A 264 18.21 -16.12 -9.29
N GLY A 265 18.76 -15.36 -10.24
CA GLY A 265 20.07 -14.72 -10.09
C GLY A 265 20.05 -13.59 -9.03
N PRO A 266 21.22 -13.04 -8.68
CA PRO A 266 21.38 -12.11 -7.56
C PRO A 266 20.54 -10.83 -7.69
N ASN A 267 20.41 -10.30 -8.92
CA ASN A 267 19.72 -9.04 -9.20
C ASN A 267 18.32 -9.27 -9.83
N TRP A 268 17.76 -10.47 -9.76
CA TRP A 268 16.45 -10.78 -10.38
C TRP A 268 15.36 -10.97 -9.34
N VAL A 269 14.27 -10.23 -9.52
CA VAL A 269 13.02 -10.37 -8.78
C VAL A 269 11.99 -11.06 -9.67
N ARG A 270 11.59 -12.29 -9.31
CA ARG A 270 10.53 -13.04 -10.00
C ARG A 270 9.25 -12.20 -10.08
N GLY A 271 8.66 -12.14 -11.27
CA GLY A 271 7.45 -11.33 -11.55
C GLY A 271 7.71 -9.84 -11.81
N LEU A 272 8.77 -9.24 -11.28
CA LEU A 272 9.08 -7.81 -11.51
C LEU A 272 10.16 -7.61 -12.59
N GLY A 273 11.32 -8.25 -12.48
CA GLY A 273 12.43 -8.10 -13.45
C GLY A 273 13.80 -7.95 -12.80
N PHE A 274 14.75 -7.37 -13.53
CA PHE A 274 16.08 -7.02 -13.02
C PHE A 274 15.99 -5.78 -12.11
N LEU A 275 16.42 -5.90 -10.85
CA LEU A 275 16.48 -4.79 -9.90
C LEU A 275 17.56 -3.78 -10.31
N VAL A 276 17.17 -2.53 -10.45
CA VAL A 276 18.07 -1.43 -10.79
C VAL A 276 18.65 -0.83 -9.49
N VAL A 277 19.87 -1.26 -9.18
CA VAL A 277 20.63 -0.79 -8.01
C VAL A 277 21.28 0.55 -8.30
N ASN A 278 21.89 0.73 -9.49
CA ASN A 278 22.53 1.97 -9.88
C ASN A 278 22.33 2.30 -11.36
N SER A 279 21.51 3.33 -11.66
CA SER A 279 21.25 3.79 -13.02
C SER A 279 22.47 4.37 -13.76
N HIS A 280 23.58 4.60 -13.06
CA HIS A 280 24.80 5.23 -13.59
C HIS A 280 25.90 4.24 -14.00
N ILE A 281 25.76 2.94 -13.70
CA ILE A 281 26.70 1.87 -14.09
C ILE A 281 26.03 1.02 -15.18
N PRO A 282 26.19 1.35 -16.48
CA PRO A 282 25.43 0.70 -17.55
C PRO A 282 25.85 -0.75 -17.79
N GLU A 283 27.03 -1.18 -17.30
CA GLU A 283 27.49 -2.57 -17.30
C GLU A 283 26.78 -3.47 -16.26
N GLU A 284 26.14 -2.91 -15.23
CA GLU A 284 25.36 -3.65 -14.23
C GLU A 284 23.86 -3.76 -14.59
N ASN A 285 23.43 -3.01 -15.61
CA ASN A 285 22.03 -2.82 -15.98
C ASN A 285 21.64 -3.63 -17.23
N PHE A 286 20.51 -4.33 -17.16
CA PHE A 286 19.95 -5.03 -18.31
C PHE A 286 19.43 -4.06 -19.38
N PRO A 287 19.55 -4.37 -20.69
CA PRO A 287 20.24 -5.51 -21.27
C PRO A 287 21.71 -5.23 -21.67
N THR A 288 22.55 -6.28 -21.67
CA THR A 288 23.87 -6.27 -22.37
C THR A 288 23.78 -6.87 -23.77
N THR A 289 22.68 -7.56 -24.08
CA THR A 289 22.41 -8.25 -25.33
C THR A 289 21.22 -7.64 -26.07
N GLY A 290 21.21 -7.63 -27.41
CA GLY A 290 20.10 -7.08 -28.17
C GLY A 290 19.88 -7.75 -29.52
N SER A 291 18.63 -7.70 -29.99
CA SER A 291 18.20 -8.08 -31.34
C SER A 291 17.12 -7.11 -31.75
N ASN A 292 16.92 -6.91 -33.06
CA ASN A 292 15.82 -6.11 -33.57
C ASN A 292 14.48 -6.70 -33.11
N GLY A 293 13.54 -5.84 -32.69
CA GLY A 293 12.20 -6.25 -32.26
C GLY A 293 12.05 -6.48 -30.75
N LEU A 294 13.12 -6.92 -30.07
CA LEU A 294 13.07 -7.19 -28.63
C LEU A 294 12.64 -5.94 -27.84
N SER A 295 11.74 -6.13 -26.88
CA SER A 295 11.24 -5.05 -26.05
C SER A 295 11.17 -5.44 -24.57
N PHE A 296 11.36 -4.44 -23.71
CA PHE A 296 11.32 -4.58 -22.25
C PHE A 296 10.64 -3.35 -21.64
N HIS A 297 10.29 -3.44 -20.36
CA HIS A 297 9.62 -2.36 -19.64
C HIS A 297 10.51 -1.82 -18.53
N LEU A 298 10.36 -0.54 -18.18
CA LEU A 298 10.90 0.02 -16.95
C LEU A 298 9.78 0.27 -15.94
N GLY A 299 9.91 -0.32 -14.76
CA GLY A 299 9.12 0.05 -13.59
C GLY A 299 9.68 1.33 -12.99
N LEU A 300 8.86 2.38 -12.92
CA LEU A 300 9.28 3.74 -12.54
C LEU A 300 8.67 4.19 -11.20
N GLY A 301 9.46 4.95 -10.44
CA GLY A 301 9.05 5.64 -9.23
C GLY A 301 9.30 7.14 -9.34
N GLY A 302 8.35 7.96 -8.90
CA GLY A 302 8.42 9.42 -8.91
C GLY A 302 8.22 10.12 -10.27
N VAL A 303 8.23 9.37 -11.38
CA VAL A 303 8.06 9.87 -12.75
C VAL A 303 7.20 8.90 -13.58
N THR A 304 6.35 9.41 -14.48
CA THR A 304 5.50 8.58 -15.36
C THR A 304 6.20 8.27 -16.70
N PRO A 305 5.81 7.20 -17.42
CA PRO A 305 6.34 6.91 -18.76
C PRO A 305 6.23 8.07 -19.74
N GLU A 306 5.11 8.82 -19.69
CA GLU A 306 4.82 9.96 -20.57
C GLU A 306 5.83 11.08 -20.34
N GLN A 307 6.15 11.39 -19.09
CA GLN A 307 7.15 12.41 -18.74
C GLN A 307 8.55 12.03 -19.26
N VAL A 308 8.89 10.74 -19.27
CA VAL A 308 10.15 10.25 -19.85
C VAL A 308 10.13 10.34 -21.37
N ILE A 309 8.99 10.07 -22.01
CA ILE A 309 8.82 10.24 -23.47
C ILE A 309 8.92 11.72 -23.86
N ASP A 310 8.34 12.64 -23.09
CA ASP A 310 8.47 14.09 -23.30
C ASP A 310 9.90 14.61 -23.04
N ALA A 311 10.65 13.97 -22.12
CA ALA A 311 12.04 14.33 -21.82
C ALA A 311 13.06 13.83 -22.86
N ASN A 312 12.81 12.68 -23.50
CA ASN A 312 13.79 12.01 -24.38
C ASN A 312 13.35 11.94 -25.86
N GLY A 313 12.07 12.17 -26.15
CA GLY A 313 11.45 11.87 -27.43
C GLY A 313 11.09 10.39 -27.60
N THR A 314 10.21 10.08 -28.55
CA THR A 314 9.76 8.71 -28.84
C THR A 314 10.82 7.83 -29.51
N THR A 315 11.97 8.40 -29.92
CA THR A 315 13.10 7.67 -30.51
C THR A 315 14.41 8.18 -29.91
N VAL A 316 15.15 7.29 -29.23
CA VAL A 316 16.41 7.62 -28.55
C VAL A 316 17.59 6.94 -29.26
N SER A 317 18.62 7.72 -29.58
CA SER A 317 19.87 7.24 -30.17
C SER A 317 20.90 6.86 -29.10
N ALA A 318 21.87 6.02 -29.47
CA ALA A 318 23.02 5.74 -28.61
C ALA A 318 23.84 7.01 -28.33
N VAL A 319 24.29 7.18 -27.09
CA VAL A 319 25.15 8.30 -26.64
C VAL A 319 26.61 8.07 -27.06
N SER A 320 27.02 6.81 -27.17
CA SER A 320 28.28 6.39 -27.79
C SER A 320 28.13 4.99 -28.36
N GLY A 321 28.95 4.63 -29.36
CA GLY A 321 28.91 3.34 -30.04
C GLY A 321 28.58 3.46 -31.52
N SER A 322 27.68 2.61 -32.01
CA SER A 322 27.14 2.69 -33.37
C SER A 322 25.74 3.30 -33.39
N ASN A 323 25.53 4.23 -34.33
CA ASN A 323 24.19 4.77 -34.69
C ASN A 323 23.36 3.75 -35.48
N SER A 324 23.72 2.46 -35.45
CA SER A 324 23.01 1.37 -36.12
C SER A 324 21.77 0.93 -35.36
N ALA A 325 21.69 1.24 -34.05
CA ALA A 325 20.57 0.87 -33.19
C ALA A 325 20.00 2.10 -32.45
N THR A 326 18.69 2.10 -32.26
CA THR A 326 17.90 3.10 -31.53
C THR A 326 16.87 2.42 -30.63
N LEU A 327 16.36 3.16 -29.66
CA LEU A 327 15.24 2.76 -28.82
C LEU A 327 13.98 3.46 -29.32
N LEU A 328 12.87 2.73 -29.43
CA LEU A 328 11.53 3.33 -29.50
C LEU A 328 10.90 3.30 -28.10
N LEU A 329 10.37 4.44 -27.65
CA LEU A 329 9.71 4.59 -26.36
C LEU A 329 8.18 4.67 -26.53
N SER A 330 7.43 3.95 -25.71
CA SER A 330 5.97 4.01 -25.63
C SER A 330 5.46 3.59 -24.25
N THR A 331 4.24 3.95 -23.87
CA THR A 331 3.59 3.42 -22.66
C THR A 331 2.90 2.09 -22.96
N GLU A 332 3.06 1.08 -22.09
CA GLU A 332 2.29 -0.16 -22.11
C GLU A 332 1.98 -0.56 -20.66
N ASN A 333 0.70 -0.80 -20.33
CA ASN A 333 0.24 -1.16 -18.98
C ASN A 333 0.71 -0.22 -17.84
N SER A 334 0.87 1.08 -18.14
CA SER A 334 1.43 2.12 -17.25
C SER A 334 2.92 1.97 -16.91
N GLU A 335 3.64 1.08 -17.59
CA GLU A 335 5.10 0.99 -17.57
C GLU A 335 5.70 1.63 -18.84
N LEU A 336 6.96 2.05 -18.78
CA LEU A 336 7.68 2.59 -19.95
C LEU A 336 8.24 1.44 -20.77
N LYS A 337 7.63 1.15 -21.93
CA LYS A 337 8.10 0.16 -22.90
C LYS A 337 9.23 0.74 -23.75
N ILE A 338 10.31 -0.01 -23.85
CA ILE A 338 11.50 0.26 -24.64
C ILE A 338 11.63 -0.86 -25.67
N THR A 339 11.53 -0.53 -26.95
CA THR A 339 11.72 -1.49 -28.06
C THR A 339 13.03 -1.23 -28.77
N LEU A 340 13.88 -2.25 -28.89
CA LEU A 340 15.12 -2.19 -29.65
C LEU A 340 14.83 -2.22 -31.15
N LYS A 341 15.33 -1.21 -31.87
CA LYS A 341 15.41 -1.22 -33.34
C LYS A 341 16.87 -1.10 -33.76
N GLY A 342 17.22 -1.84 -34.80
CA GLY A 342 18.60 -1.91 -35.28
C GLY A 342 18.73 -2.93 -36.41
N PRO A 343 19.94 -3.45 -36.66
CA PRO A 343 20.16 -4.43 -37.73
C PRO A 343 19.28 -5.67 -37.60
N SER A 344 18.76 -6.13 -38.73
CA SER A 344 17.99 -7.38 -38.92
C SER A 344 18.50 -8.16 -40.13
N LYS A 345 18.02 -9.40 -40.35
CA LYS A 345 18.29 -10.16 -41.60
C LYS A 345 17.97 -9.34 -42.85
N ALA A 346 16.88 -8.57 -42.84
CA ALA A 346 16.43 -7.72 -43.94
C ALA A 346 17.19 -6.38 -44.09
N SER A 347 18.10 -6.03 -43.19
CA SER A 347 18.79 -4.72 -43.21
C SER A 347 19.96 -4.68 -44.21
N ASP A 348 20.06 -3.61 -45.02
CA ASP A 348 21.18 -3.37 -45.94
C ASP A 348 22.54 -3.28 -45.21
N LYS A 349 22.55 -2.65 -44.04
CA LYS A 349 23.74 -2.44 -43.21
C LYS A 349 23.61 -3.21 -41.91
N LYS A 350 24.25 -4.39 -41.86
CA LYS A 350 24.16 -5.29 -40.72
C LYS A 350 25.12 -4.94 -39.56
N LYS A 351 26.07 -4.03 -39.78
CA LYS A 351 27.11 -3.67 -38.79
C LYS A 351 26.52 -3.06 -37.52
N PHE A 352 26.75 -3.72 -36.40
CA PHE A 352 26.63 -3.17 -35.05
C PHE A 352 28.03 -3.03 -34.41
N SER A 353 28.15 -2.16 -33.42
CA SER A 353 29.24 -2.16 -32.43
C SER A 353 28.69 -1.66 -31.09
N PRO A 354 29.26 -2.07 -29.94
CA PRO A 354 28.73 -1.78 -28.61
C PRO A 354 28.22 -0.35 -28.45
N SER A 355 26.98 -0.22 -27.95
CA SER A 355 26.26 1.06 -27.87
C SER A 355 25.69 1.30 -26.47
N LEU A 356 26.02 2.47 -25.92
CA LEU A 356 25.54 2.97 -24.63
C LEU A 356 24.28 3.83 -24.83
N PHE A 357 23.21 3.51 -24.11
CA PHE A 357 21.98 4.29 -24.09
C PHE A 357 21.78 4.95 -22.72
N LYS A 358 21.14 6.12 -22.73
CA LYS A 358 20.75 6.87 -21.52
C LYS A 358 19.33 7.41 -21.69
N LEU A 359 18.56 7.37 -20.62
CA LEU A 359 17.24 7.98 -20.50
C LEU A 359 17.23 8.91 -19.29
N TYR A 360 16.61 10.08 -19.44
CA TYR A 360 16.56 11.13 -18.43
C TYR A 360 15.13 11.39 -17.95
N ALA A 361 14.97 11.91 -16.74
CA ALA A 361 13.66 12.29 -16.20
C ALA A 361 13.23 13.73 -16.60
N ASP A 362 14.14 14.51 -17.20
CA ASP A 362 13.95 15.92 -17.53
C ASP A 362 14.46 16.25 -18.95
N SER A 363 13.81 17.17 -19.65
CA SER A 363 14.19 17.57 -21.02
C SER A 363 15.54 18.30 -21.14
N ASN A 364 16.16 18.69 -20.03
CA ASN A 364 17.53 19.24 -20.01
C ASN A 364 18.61 18.15 -19.87
N HIS A 365 18.21 16.87 -19.76
CA HIS A 365 19.08 15.70 -19.58
C HIS A 365 20.02 15.82 -18.37
N SER A 366 19.53 16.42 -17.28
CA SER A 366 20.29 16.63 -16.03
C SER A 366 20.10 15.53 -14.99
N GLN A 367 18.98 14.79 -15.05
CA GLN A 367 18.61 13.72 -14.13
C GLN A 367 18.63 12.38 -14.85
N LEU A 368 19.74 11.63 -14.73
CA LEU A 368 19.88 10.31 -15.35
C LEU A 368 18.96 9.28 -14.67
N LEU A 369 17.89 8.91 -15.38
CA LEU A 369 16.90 7.95 -14.91
C LEU A 369 17.38 6.51 -15.12
N TYR A 370 17.89 6.20 -16.32
CA TYR A 370 18.41 4.87 -16.64
C TYR A 370 19.58 4.91 -17.63
N SER A 371 20.52 3.98 -17.51
CA SER A 371 21.51 3.71 -18.56
C SER A 371 21.90 2.24 -18.60
N PHE A 372 22.11 1.72 -19.82
CA PHE A 372 22.49 0.35 -20.11
C PHE A 372 23.31 0.33 -21.40
N LYS A 373 24.10 -0.74 -21.61
CA LYS A 373 25.04 -0.83 -22.73
C LYS A 373 24.90 -2.19 -23.43
N ILE A 374 24.39 -2.17 -24.65
CA ILE A 374 24.34 -3.37 -25.48
C ILE A 374 25.75 -3.62 -26.02
N GLU A 375 26.39 -4.69 -25.54
CA GLU A 375 27.74 -5.13 -25.93
C GLU A 375 27.68 -6.12 -27.11
N ARG A 376 26.61 -6.93 -27.20
CA ARG A 376 26.44 -7.95 -28.25
C ARG A 376 25.09 -7.79 -28.96
N TRP A 377 25.12 -7.75 -30.29
CA TRP A 377 23.91 -7.75 -31.12
C TRP A 377 23.77 -9.08 -31.85
N TYR A 378 22.54 -9.58 -31.89
CA TYR A 378 22.18 -10.90 -32.40
C TYR A 378 21.23 -10.79 -33.59
N LEU A 379 21.31 -11.77 -34.48
CA LEU A 379 20.47 -11.91 -35.66
C LEU A 379 20.05 -13.39 -35.76
N ALA A 380 18.77 -13.68 -35.53
CA ALA A 380 18.21 -15.00 -35.82
C ALA A 380 17.86 -15.15 -37.32
N ASN A 381 17.80 -16.38 -37.79
CA ASN A 381 17.36 -16.74 -39.12
C ASN A 381 16.15 -17.71 -39.04
N PRO A 382 14.92 -17.21 -38.86
CA PRO A 382 13.74 -18.06 -38.70
C PRO A 382 13.37 -18.88 -39.95
N ASP A 383 13.99 -18.60 -41.11
CA ASP A 383 13.73 -19.33 -42.35
C ASP A 383 14.41 -20.74 -42.40
N ASP A 384 15.32 -21.05 -41.45
CA ASP A 384 16.06 -22.33 -41.39
C ASP A 384 15.37 -23.39 -40.49
N SER A 385 14.11 -23.17 -40.11
CA SER A 385 13.42 -23.97 -39.09
C SER A 385 13.12 -25.41 -39.54
N GLY A 386 13.87 -26.38 -38.99
CA GLY A 386 13.61 -27.82 -39.11
C GLY A 386 14.57 -28.61 -40.00
N ASP A 387 15.43 -27.97 -40.79
CA ASP A 387 16.41 -28.65 -41.66
C ASP A 387 17.81 -27.99 -41.76
N GLY A 388 18.03 -26.81 -41.17
CA GLY A 388 19.31 -26.09 -41.24
C GLY A 388 20.50 -26.80 -40.58
N SER A 389 21.58 -27.00 -41.35
CA SER A 389 22.83 -27.59 -40.87
C SER A 389 23.84 -26.58 -40.32
N TYR A 390 24.82 -27.03 -39.53
CA TYR A 390 25.86 -26.18 -38.96
C TYR A 390 26.72 -25.47 -40.03
N ASP A 391 27.00 -26.13 -41.16
CA ASP A 391 27.81 -25.55 -42.23
C ASP A 391 27.04 -24.43 -42.96
N GLU A 392 25.73 -24.60 -43.15
CA GLU A 392 24.85 -23.56 -43.68
C GLU A 392 24.71 -22.39 -42.71
N ALA A 393 24.60 -22.66 -41.40
CA ALA A 393 24.60 -21.66 -40.34
C ALA A 393 25.88 -20.80 -40.36
N GLN A 394 27.04 -21.44 -40.56
CA GLN A 394 28.34 -20.75 -40.64
C GLN A 394 28.40 -19.87 -41.90
N ILE A 395 28.02 -20.41 -43.07
CA ILE A 395 27.95 -19.68 -44.34
C ILE A 395 27.00 -18.47 -44.21
N PHE A 396 25.84 -18.64 -43.57
CA PHE A 396 24.90 -17.56 -43.33
C PHE A 396 25.55 -16.47 -42.47
N CYS A 397 26.11 -16.80 -41.30
CA CYS A 397 26.73 -15.80 -40.42
C CYS A 397 27.87 -15.03 -41.07
N ASP A 398 28.74 -15.69 -41.84
CA ASP A 398 29.81 -15.03 -42.58
C ASP A 398 29.26 -14.10 -43.69
N SER A 399 28.17 -14.49 -44.35
CA SER A 399 27.52 -13.72 -45.42
C SER A 399 26.91 -12.39 -44.96
N LEU A 400 26.60 -12.25 -43.66
CA LEU A 400 26.08 -11.00 -43.08
C LEU A 400 27.11 -9.86 -43.12
N GLY A 401 28.39 -10.19 -43.34
CA GLY A 401 29.51 -9.26 -43.22
C GLY A 401 29.70 -8.79 -41.77
N SER A 402 30.50 -7.74 -41.56
CA SER A 402 30.72 -7.14 -40.22
C SER A 402 31.34 -8.05 -39.14
N ARG A 403 31.74 -9.28 -39.49
CA ARG A 403 32.26 -10.33 -38.58
C ARG A 403 31.22 -10.90 -37.61
N TYR A 404 29.97 -11.07 -38.03
CA TYR A 404 29.07 -11.98 -37.31
C TYR A 404 29.65 -13.40 -37.29
N ARG A 405 29.34 -14.15 -36.23
CA ARG A 405 29.75 -15.54 -36.02
C ARG A 405 28.59 -16.35 -35.46
N ILE A 406 28.62 -17.67 -35.58
CA ILE A 406 27.78 -18.54 -34.76
C ILE A 406 28.08 -18.21 -33.27
N PRO A 407 27.06 -17.99 -32.41
CA PRO A 407 27.27 -17.70 -31.00
C PRO A 407 27.91 -18.90 -30.28
N SER A 408 28.68 -18.62 -29.23
CA SER A 408 29.03 -19.68 -28.28
C SER A 408 27.82 -20.02 -27.41
N VAL A 409 27.82 -21.16 -26.71
CA VAL A 409 26.79 -21.43 -25.71
C VAL A 409 26.78 -20.34 -24.63
N GLY A 410 27.95 -19.75 -24.33
CA GLY A 410 28.10 -18.59 -23.43
C GLY A 410 27.60 -17.26 -23.99
N ASP A 411 27.17 -17.20 -25.26
CA ASP A 411 26.45 -16.08 -25.86
C ASP A 411 24.92 -16.27 -25.84
N TYR A 412 24.43 -17.50 -25.63
CA TYR A 412 23.00 -17.73 -25.41
C TYR A 412 22.62 -17.77 -23.93
N THR A 413 23.38 -18.51 -23.12
CA THR A 413 22.95 -18.92 -21.77
C THR A 413 24.10 -18.97 -20.76
N ASN A 414 23.74 -19.00 -19.48
CA ASN A 414 24.63 -19.18 -18.35
C ASN A 414 24.38 -20.52 -17.60
N ALA A 415 23.64 -21.44 -18.23
CA ALA A 415 23.42 -22.81 -17.78
C ALA A 415 24.64 -23.74 -17.98
N ASN A 416 24.62 -24.91 -17.34
CA ASN A 416 25.57 -26.01 -17.54
C ASN A 416 24.84 -27.31 -17.89
N SER A 417 25.41 -28.16 -18.75
CA SER A 417 24.93 -29.54 -18.96
C SER A 417 25.85 -30.56 -18.28
N SER A 418 25.62 -31.85 -18.55
CA SER A 418 26.54 -32.94 -18.19
C SER A 418 27.93 -32.83 -18.83
N ASP A 419 28.05 -32.04 -19.91
CA ASP A 419 29.25 -31.99 -20.78
C ASP A 419 29.72 -30.56 -21.06
N TRP A 420 28.95 -29.56 -20.62
CA TRP A 420 29.27 -28.14 -20.67
C TRP A 420 29.24 -27.57 -19.26
N HIS A 421 30.37 -27.07 -18.76
CA HIS A 421 30.52 -26.61 -17.36
C HIS A 421 31.02 -25.16 -17.26
N TRP A 422 30.70 -24.34 -18.26
CA TRP A 422 31.25 -23.00 -18.44
C TRP A 422 30.20 -21.87 -18.35
N GLY A 423 29.03 -22.16 -17.77
CA GLY A 423 28.04 -21.18 -17.31
C GLY A 423 28.39 -20.66 -15.90
N VAL A 424 27.37 -20.40 -15.07
CA VAL A 424 27.60 -20.03 -13.65
C VAL A 424 28.08 -21.27 -12.87
N PRO A 425 29.13 -21.17 -12.03
CA PRO A 425 29.58 -22.29 -11.20
C PRO A 425 28.49 -22.87 -10.30
N GLY A 426 28.34 -24.20 -10.30
CA GLY A 426 27.34 -24.92 -9.51
C GLY A 426 25.91 -24.92 -10.07
N GLN A 427 25.66 -24.21 -11.18
CA GLN A 427 24.35 -24.17 -11.84
C GLN A 427 24.07 -25.45 -12.65
N GLY A 428 22.81 -25.87 -12.76
CA GLY A 428 22.37 -27.00 -13.60
C GLY A 428 21.98 -26.60 -15.02
N ASN A 429 21.24 -27.47 -15.72
CA ASN A 429 20.82 -27.25 -17.12
C ASN A 429 19.55 -26.41 -17.23
N TYR A 430 19.62 -25.22 -16.65
CA TYR A 430 18.62 -24.16 -16.71
C TYR A 430 19.37 -22.83 -16.54
N ASN A 431 18.89 -21.75 -17.13
CA ASN A 431 19.48 -20.43 -16.98
C ASN A 431 19.26 -19.87 -15.55
N LEU A 432 20.18 -19.02 -15.08
CA LEU A 432 19.90 -18.06 -14.01
C LEU A 432 19.53 -16.72 -14.65
N ARG A 433 18.40 -16.13 -14.25
CA ARG A 433 18.03 -14.78 -14.67
C ARG A 433 19.01 -13.79 -14.06
N GLN A 434 20.00 -13.39 -14.84
CA GLN A 434 21.11 -12.53 -14.44
C GLN A 434 21.61 -11.75 -15.66
N VAL A 435 22.02 -10.50 -15.44
CA VAL A 435 22.77 -9.69 -16.40
C VAL A 435 24.07 -10.41 -16.77
N SER A 436 24.39 -10.49 -18.05
CA SER A 436 25.57 -11.22 -18.52
C SER A 436 26.86 -10.48 -18.19
N TYR A 437 27.91 -11.22 -17.86
CA TYR A 437 29.17 -10.65 -17.41
C TYR A 437 30.37 -11.38 -18.02
N LYS A 438 31.55 -10.75 -17.97
CA LYS A 438 32.81 -11.37 -18.41
C LYS A 438 33.55 -12.03 -17.25
N SER A 439 34.14 -13.19 -17.53
CA SER A 439 35.11 -13.89 -16.69
C SER A 439 36.38 -14.09 -17.52
N GLY A 440 37.35 -13.20 -17.34
CA GLY A 440 38.43 -13.02 -18.31
C GLY A 440 37.88 -12.55 -19.66
N GLU A 441 38.39 -13.13 -20.77
CA GLU A 441 37.91 -12.81 -22.12
C GLU A 441 36.53 -13.40 -22.47
N ARG A 442 36.02 -14.31 -21.63
CA ARG A 442 34.83 -15.12 -21.89
C ARG A 442 33.57 -14.49 -21.31
N TRP A 443 32.47 -14.49 -22.07
CA TRP A 443 31.13 -14.18 -21.55
C TRP A 443 30.54 -15.36 -20.77
N ILE A 444 29.90 -15.06 -19.64
CA ILE A 444 29.00 -15.95 -18.92
C ILE A 444 27.60 -15.38 -19.05
N GLY A 445 26.81 -16.02 -19.91
CA GLY A 445 25.47 -15.59 -20.28
C GLY A 445 25.41 -14.70 -21.51
N GLY A 446 24.23 -14.69 -22.11
CA GLY A 446 23.80 -13.74 -23.12
C GLY A 446 22.27 -13.74 -23.24
N LEU A 447 21.77 -13.98 -24.44
CA LEU A 447 20.40 -13.59 -24.81
C LEU A 447 19.30 -14.24 -23.96
N PHE A 448 19.34 -15.56 -23.76
CA PHE A 448 18.25 -16.32 -23.13
C PHE A 448 18.26 -16.24 -21.59
N ASN A 449 19.39 -15.94 -20.92
CA ASN A 449 19.36 -15.63 -19.49
C ASN A 449 18.90 -14.19 -19.19
N GLU A 450 19.21 -13.25 -20.08
CA GLU A 450 18.74 -11.86 -19.96
C GLU A 450 17.25 -11.74 -20.29
N TRP A 451 16.90 -11.93 -21.57
CA TRP A 451 15.54 -11.74 -22.07
C TRP A 451 14.57 -12.83 -21.61
N GLY A 452 15.11 -14.01 -21.25
CA GLY A 452 14.34 -15.14 -20.77
C GLY A 452 13.92 -16.07 -21.89
N ASP A 453 12.78 -16.71 -21.68
CA ASP A 453 12.30 -17.84 -22.47
C ASP A 453 11.63 -17.40 -23.79
N PHE A 454 12.12 -17.94 -24.91
CA PHE A 454 11.59 -17.68 -26.24
C PHE A 454 10.54 -18.69 -26.72
N THR A 455 10.27 -19.77 -25.97
CA THR A 455 9.27 -20.80 -26.32
C THR A 455 7.86 -20.22 -26.55
N TYR A 456 7.37 -19.38 -25.65
CA TYR A 456 6.00 -18.84 -25.71
C TYR A 456 5.95 -17.41 -26.29
N GLY A 457 5.67 -17.24 -27.59
CA GLY A 457 5.57 -15.88 -28.14
C GLY A 457 5.19 -15.67 -29.61
N SER A 458 4.07 -16.21 -30.08
CA SER A 458 3.47 -15.73 -31.33
C SER A 458 3.07 -14.24 -31.18
N GLY A 459 3.79 -13.33 -31.86
CA GLY A 459 3.47 -11.90 -31.88
C GLY A 459 4.41 -10.97 -31.11
N ARG A 460 5.59 -11.42 -30.64
CA ARG A 460 6.59 -10.53 -30.00
C ARG A 460 7.14 -9.43 -30.93
N GLY A 461 7.15 -9.66 -32.25
CA GLY A 461 7.69 -8.71 -33.25
C GLY A 461 9.22 -8.75 -33.38
N ASP A 462 9.83 -9.85 -32.93
CA ASP A 462 11.23 -10.23 -33.12
C ASP A 462 11.33 -11.48 -34.02
N ASP A 463 12.56 -11.83 -34.40
CA ASP A 463 12.86 -12.92 -35.36
C ASP A 463 13.12 -14.29 -34.68
N TRP A 464 12.73 -14.49 -33.40
CA TRP A 464 13.10 -15.66 -32.58
C TRP A 464 11.96 -16.67 -32.38
N LEU A 465 12.26 -17.96 -32.60
CA LEU A 465 11.32 -19.09 -32.60
C LEU A 465 11.53 -20.04 -31.41
N ASP A 466 10.56 -20.92 -31.21
CA ASP A 466 10.60 -22.02 -30.22
C ASP A 466 11.32 -23.24 -30.82
N ASP A 467 12.66 -23.22 -30.81
CA ASP A 467 13.50 -24.28 -31.37
C ASP A 467 14.87 -24.36 -30.67
N GLU A 468 15.69 -25.32 -31.08
CA GLU A 468 17.11 -25.43 -30.75
C GLU A 468 17.96 -24.56 -31.69
N TYR A 469 18.94 -23.84 -31.15
CA TYR A 469 19.84 -22.94 -31.90
C TYR A 469 21.27 -23.47 -31.95
N TRP A 470 21.93 -23.36 -33.11
CA TRP A 470 23.34 -23.76 -33.26
C TRP A 470 24.27 -22.93 -32.37
N ALA A 471 25.18 -23.61 -31.66
CA ALA A 471 26.29 -22.99 -30.94
C ALA A 471 27.66 -23.53 -31.39
N ALA A 472 28.64 -22.64 -31.51
CA ALA A 472 29.97 -22.92 -32.06
C ALA A 472 30.78 -23.97 -31.27
N ASP A 473 30.40 -24.23 -30.02
CA ASP A 473 31.05 -25.19 -29.12
C ASP A 473 30.71 -26.68 -29.42
N LYS A 474 29.94 -26.98 -30.48
CA LYS A 474 29.31 -28.28 -30.81
C LYS A 474 28.15 -28.69 -29.88
N PHE A 475 27.41 -27.69 -29.44
CA PHE A 475 26.17 -27.86 -28.69
C PHE A 475 25.03 -27.17 -29.45
N GLY A 476 23.80 -27.53 -29.13
CA GLY A 476 22.66 -26.65 -29.34
C GLY A 476 22.26 -25.97 -28.03
N VAL A 477 21.55 -24.85 -28.14
CA VAL A 477 20.88 -24.21 -27.00
C VAL A 477 19.42 -23.99 -27.36
N ASP A 478 18.50 -24.52 -26.57
CA ASP A 478 17.07 -24.32 -26.80
C ASP A 478 16.62 -22.91 -26.40
N ALA A 479 15.49 -22.47 -26.96
CA ALA A 479 14.84 -21.18 -26.74
C ALA A 479 14.62 -20.81 -25.25
N SER A 480 14.65 -21.77 -24.33
CA SER A 480 14.55 -21.53 -22.88
C SER A 480 15.90 -21.23 -22.20
N GLY A 481 17.01 -21.49 -22.89
CA GLY A 481 18.37 -21.40 -22.37
C GLY A 481 18.99 -22.73 -21.90
N GLY A 482 18.39 -23.87 -22.22
CA GLY A 482 18.92 -25.21 -21.93
C GLY A 482 19.99 -25.65 -22.94
N VAL A 483 21.09 -26.24 -22.46
CA VAL A 483 22.24 -26.66 -23.28
C VAL A 483 22.15 -28.14 -23.63
N ARG A 484 22.39 -28.50 -24.89
CA ARG A 484 22.24 -29.87 -25.41
C ARG A 484 23.47 -30.29 -26.21
N LEU A 485 23.95 -31.51 -25.98
CA LEU A 485 25.04 -32.11 -26.76
C LEU A 485 24.54 -32.42 -28.17
N ASN A 486 25.08 -31.76 -29.20
CA ASN A 486 24.62 -32.00 -30.56
C ASN A 486 25.52 -33.00 -31.30
N ASN A 487 25.40 -34.27 -30.89
CA ASN A 487 26.22 -35.40 -31.35
C ASN A 487 25.59 -36.21 -32.52
N GLY A 488 24.48 -35.73 -33.10
CA GLY A 488 23.75 -36.45 -34.16
C GLY A 488 24.30 -36.17 -35.58
N PRO A 489 24.43 -37.17 -36.47
CA PRO A 489 24.71 -36.94 -37.89
C PRO A 489 23.50 -36.41 -38.68
N TYR A 490 22.32 -36.34 -38.04
CA TYR A 490 21.07 -35.74 -38.53
C TYR A 490 20.60 -34.68 -37.53
N ALA A 491 21.54 -33.88 -37.05
CA ALA A 491 21.31 -32.75 -36.18
C ALA A 491 20.86 -31.54 -37.01
N TYR A 492 19.74 -30.94 -36.60
CA TYR A 492 19.19 -29.71 -37.17
C TYR A 492 18.94 -28.73 -36.04
N ALA A 493 19.19 -27.45 -36.29
CA ALA A 493 18.94 -26.36 -35.37
C ALA A 493 18.87 -25.04 -36.15
N ILE A 494 18.22 -24.04 -35.59
CA ILE A 494 18.09 -22.72 -36.20
C ILE A 494 19.42 -21.98 -36.16
N THR A 495 19.77 -21.33 -37.27
CA THR A 495 20.87 -20.39 -37.31
C THR A 495 20.50 -19.12 -36.55
N ALA A 496 21.34 -18.74 -35.59
CA ALA A 496 21.48 -17.36 -35.18
C ALA A 496 22.95 -16.96 -35.22
N CYS A 497 23.20 -15.65 -35.25
CA CYS A 497 24.54 -15.08 -35.35
C CYS A 497 24.69 -13.93 -34.35
N VAL A 498 25.88 -13.77 -33.78
CA VAL A 498 26.22 -12.67 -32.86
C VAL A 498 27.42 -11.87 -33.36
N THR A 499 27.49 -10.59 -33.02
CA THR A 499 28.70 -9.78 -33.19
C THR A 499 29.88 -10.32 -32.36
N PRO A 500 31.15 -10.03 -32.73
CA PRO A 500 32.34 -10.58 -32.07
C PRO A 500 32.35 -10.52 -30.54
#